data_AF-A0A6P7GIG7-F1
#
_entry.id   AF-A0A6P7GIG7-F1
#
_cell.length_a   1.000
_cell.length_b   1.000
_cell.length_c   1.000
_cell.angle_alpha   90.00
_cell.angle_beta   90.00
_cell.angle_gamma   90.00
#
_symmetry.space_group_name_H-M   'P 1'
#
loop_
_entity.id
_entity.type
_entity.pdbx_description
1 polymer ?
#
loop_
_entity_poly.entity_id
_entity_poly.type
_entity_poly.pdbx_seq_one_letter_code
_entity_poly.pdbx_strand_id
1 'polypeptide(L)'
;MTEGDSEQSNTNKQTRNGETLSERFSPYSEESIKDTKDDDSSSTVSEATIKEQVGLFEKINKLNKRLLKEEENLVRLEANLKKYQKNEKNKEEDVSETLTKLRMDMIKSSCEMQHNEIVLEETLEKLETRRVFLENLHRELVNEDQEHEMLQALLFTKMQQFDLEKRKSKTQYVYQTKELLDTLV
;
A
#
# COMPACT_ATOMS: atom_id res chain seq x y z
N MET A 1 -7.03 25.37 -0.24
CA MET A 1 -6.13 26.51 -0.47
C MET A 1 -4.88 26.32 0.37
N THR A 2 -3.77 25.96 -0.26
CA THR A 2 -2.41 25.97 0.30
C THR A 2 -1.44 26.17 -0.85
N GLU A 3 -0.80 27.33 -0.87
CA GLU A 3 0.26 27.76 -1.78
C GLU A 3 1.64 27.38 -1.20
N GLY A 4 2.68 27.38 -2.06
CA GLY A 4 4.10 27.29 -1.69
C GLY A 4 4.68 25.87 -1.80
N ASP A 5 5.87 25.62 -2.33
CA ASP A 5 7.01 26.50 -2.53
C ASP A 5 7.92 25.99 -3.66
N SER A 6 8.70 26.93 -4.22
CA SER A 6 9.72 26.74 -5.25
C SER A 6 10.96 26.06 -4.69
N GLU A 7 11.76 25.39 -5.55
CA GLU A 7 13.22 25.57 -5.55
C GLU A 7 13.87 24.98 -6.80
N GLN A 8 14.66 25.83 -7.48
CA GLN A 8 15.59 25.48 -8.56
C GLN A 8 16.90 24.99 -7.95
N SER A 9 17.49 23.93 -8.50
CA SER A 9 18.89 23.55 -8.22
C SER A 9 19.74 23.68 -9.49
N ASN A 10 20.58 24.71 -9.48
CA ASN A 10 21.74 24.87 -10.36
C ASN A 10 22.94 24.18 -9.70
N THR A 11 23.55 23.21 -10.36
CA THR A 11 24.94 22.81 -10.06
C THR A 11 25.75 22.69 -11.34
N ASN A 12 26.41 23.81 -11.67
CA ASN A 12 27.53 23.89 -12.58
C ASN A 12 28.81 23.52 -11.82
N LYS A 13 29.52 22.46 -12.20
CA LYS A 13 30.93 22.27 -11.86
C LYS A 13 31.68 21.60 -13.02
N GLN A 14 32.66 22.34 -13.51
CA GLN A 14 33.67 21.96 -14.50
C GLN A 14 34.47 20.74 -14.06
N THR A 15 34.81 19.88 -15.02
CA THR A 15 36.09 19.17 -15.07
C THR A 15 36.61 19.19 -16.51
N ARG A 16 37.34 20.27 -16.84
CA ARG A 16 38.42 20.24 -17.83
C ARG A 16 39.63 19.58 -17.17
N ASN A 17 40.29 18.67 -17.87
CA ASN A 17 41.75 18.53 -18.00
C ASN A 17 42.06 17.16 -18.63
N GLY A 18 41.88 17.10 -19.95
CA GLY A 18 42.55 16.12 -20.79
C GLY A 18 43.65 16.88 -21.52
N GLU A 19 44.86 16.89 -20.95
CA GLU A 19 46.13 17.29 -21.56
C GLU A 19 47.20 17.13 -20.47
N THR A 20 48.42 16.73 -20.85
CA THR A 20 49.60 16.42 -20.00
C THR A 20 49.76 14.97 -19.54
N LEU A 21 49.80 14.03 -20.49
CA LEU A 21 50.38 12.69 -20.28
C LEU A 21 51.72 12.49 -21.02
N SER A 22 52.50 13.58 -21.20
CA SER A 22 53.83 13.54 -21.84
C SER A 22 55.00 13.91 -20.91
N GLU A 23 54.79 14.17 -19.63
CA GLU A 23 55.84 14.61 -18.70
C GLU A 23 56.36 13.51 -17.76
N ARG A 24 56.50 12.28 -18.25
CA ARG A 24 57.04 11.16 -17.44
C ARG A 24 58.28 10.47 -18.03
N PHE A 25 59.09 11.19 -18.79
CA PHE A 25 60.48 10.79 -19.02
C PHE A 25 61.39 11.55 -18.06
N SER A 26 61.88 10.87 -17.03
CA SER A 26 62.93 11.39 -16.15
C SER A 26 64.24 11.57 -16.94
N PRO A 27 64.95 12.70 -16.78
CA PRO A 27 66.22 12.97 -17.44
C PRO A 27 67.35 12.38 -16.57
N TYR A 28 67.48 11.05 -16.56
CA TYR A 28 68.67 10.38 -16.05
C TYR A 28 68.94 9.14 -16.92
N SER A 29 69.32 9.39 -18.16
CA SER A 29 70.14 8.44 -18.92
C SER A 29 71.49 9.13 -19.11
N GLU A 30 72.45 8.72 -18.30
CA GLU A 30 73.82 9.21 -18.28
C GLU A 30 74.42 9.31 -19.68
N GLU A 31 74.97 10.50 -19.88
CA GLU A 31 75.86 10.90 -20.95
C GLU A 31 77.16 10.08 -20.83
N SER A 32 77.22 8.93 -21.48
CA SER A 32 78.47 8.17 -21.67
C SER A 32 78.61 7.73 -23.13
N ILE A 33 78.72 8.71 -24.03
CA ILE A 33 79.26 8.51 -25.37
C ILE A 33 80.29 9.61 -25.62
N LYS A 34 81.45 9.47 -24.99
CA LYS A 34 82.68 10.10 -25.46
C LYS A 34 83.80 9.07 -25.44
N ASP A 35 84.43 8.97 -26.61
CA ASP A 35 85.69 8.30 -26.92
C ASP A 35 85.73 6.77 -26.87
N THR A 36 85.42 6.14 -28.00
CA THR A 36 86.20 4.99 -28.47
C THR A 36 86.46 5.12 -29.97
N LYS A 37 87.75 5.24 -30.28
CA LYS A 37 88.36 5.20 -31.60
C LYS A 37 87.92 3.98 -32.40
N ASP A 38 87.95 4.13 -33.73
CA ASP A 38 88.00 3.06 -34.71
C ASP A 38 88.96 1.94 -34.26
N ASP A 39 88.43 0.73 -34.10
CA ASP A 39 89.22 -0.48 -34.29
C ASP A 39 88.32 -1.57 -34.88
N ASP A 40 88.65 -1.97 -36.10
CA ASP A 40 88.08 -3.09 -36.83
C ASP A 40 88.33 -4.38 -36.03
N SER A 41 87.34 -4.83 -35.27
CA SER A 41 87.27 -6.23 -34.86
C SER A 41 85.84 -6.73 -34.76
N SER A 42 85.45 -7.48 -35.79
CA SER A 42 84.60 -8.65 -35.63
C SER A 42 85.04 -9.43 -34.38
N SER A 43 84.08 -9.87 -33.57
CA SER A 43 84.24 -10.83 -32.47
C SER A 43 84.60 -10.26 -31.08
N THR A 44 83.60 -9.74 -30.36
CA THR A 44 83.00 -10.39 -29.17
C THR A 44 82.14 -9.37 -28.45
N VAL A 45 80.86 -9.70 -28.22
CA VAL A 45 80.05 -8.98 -27.24
C VAL A 45 80.81 -9.03 -25.91
N SER A 46 81.22 -7.88 -25.38
CA SER A 46 82.00 -7.85 -24.14
C SER A 46 81.21 -8.54 -23.02
N GLU A 47 81.89 -9.25 -22.12
CA GLU A 47 81.26 -9.95 -20.99
C GLU A 47 80.37 -9.00 -20.16
N ALA A 48 80.73 -7.71 -20.11
CA ALA A 48 79.94 -6.65 -19.49
C ALA A 48 78.58 -6.44 -20.18
N THR A 49 78.55 -6.39 -21.51
CA THR A 49 77.31 -6.27 -22.31
C THR A 49 76.42 -7.50 -22.15
N ILE A 50 77.00 -8.71 -22.05
CA ILE A 50 76.25 -9.95 -21.79
C ILE A 50 75.62 -9.89 -20.39
N LYS A 51 76.36 -9.46 -19.36
CA LYS A 51 75.84 -9.29 -17.99
C LYS A 51 74.70 -8.29 -17.92
N GLU A 52 74.81 -7.18 -18.64
CA GLU A 52 73.75 -6.16 -18.71
C GLU A 52 72.49 -6.70 -19.39
N GLN A 53 72.63 -7.39 -20.52
CA GLN A 53 71.50 -8.05 -21.20
C GLN A 53 70.82 -9.07 -20.28
N VAL A 54 71.59 -9.90 -19.56
CA VAL A 54 71.04 -10.84 -18.57
C VAL A 54 70.27 -10.09 -17.48
N GLY A 55 70.80 -8.99 -16.96
CA GLY A 55 70.11 -8.14 -15.98
C GLY A 55 68.81 -7.52 -16.51
N LEU A 56 68.77 -7.13 -17.79
CA LEU A 56 67.57 -6.64 -18.46
C LEU A 56 66.54 -7.77 -18.62
N PHE A 57 66.95 -8.97 -19.03
CA PHE A 57 66.05 -10.11 -19.14
C PHE A 57 65.44 -10.50 -17.78
N GLU A 58 66.20 -10.44 -16.68
CA GLU A 58 65.65 -10.64 -15.35
C GLU A 58 64.61 -9.58 -14.96
N LYS A 59 64.87 -8.30 -15.28
CA LYS A 59 63.90 -7.22 -15.06
C LYS A 59 62.62 -7.42 -15.88
N ILE A 60 62.76 -7.79 -17.16
CA ILE A 60 61.64 -8.12 -18.05
C ILE A 60 60.84 -9.30 -17.48
N ASN A 61 61.51 -10.36 -17.00
CA ASN A 61 60.84 -11.52 -16.42
C ASN A 61 60.07 -11.15 -15.13
N LYS A 62 60.64 -10.31 -14.27
CA LYS A 62 59.93 -9.79 -13.07
C LYS A 62 58.71 -8.95 -13.44
N LEU A 63 58.82 -8.11 -14.48
CA LEU A 63 57.70 -7.32 -14.99
C LEU A 63 56.61 -8.20 -15.58
N ASN A 64 56.95 -9.16 -16.43
CA ASN A 64 55.97 -10.07 -17.03
C ASN A 64 55.22 -10.90 -15.96
N LYS A 65 55.90 -11.38 -14.92
CA LYS A 65 55.24 -12.07 -13.80
C LYS A 65 54.27 -11.15 -13.03
N ARG A 66 54.59 -9.86 -12.91
CA ARG A 66 53.69 -8.89 -12.27
C ARG A 66 52.50 -8.58 -13.17
N LEU A 67 52.75 -8.37 -14.46
CA LEU A 67 51.71 -8.10 -15.46
C LEU A 67 50.69 -9.24 -15.51
N LEU A 68 51.16 -10.49 -15.56
CA LEU A 68 50.30 -11.68 -15.62
C LEU A 68 49.41 -11.81 -14.36
N LYS A 69 49.93 -11.45 -13.18
CA LYS A 69 49.14 -11.37 -11.95
C LYS A 69 48.09 -10.25 -11.98
N GLU A 70 48.42 -9.10 -12.56
CA GLU A 70 47.45 -8.03 -12.74
C GLU A 70 46.35 -8.42 -13.73
N GLU A 71 46.69 -9.07 -14.84
CA GLU A 71 45.73 -9.59 -15.81
C GLU A 71 44.76 -10.60 -15.15
N GLU A 72 45.27 -11.55 -14.36
CA GLU A 72 44.42 -12.48 -13.59
C GLU A 72 43.48 -11.75 -12.62
N ASN A 73 43.99 -10.73 -11.92
CA ASN A 73 43.18 -9.93 -11.01
C ASN A 73 42.10 -9.12 -11.75
N LEU A 74 42.42 -8.61 -12.94
CA LEU A 74 41.52 -7.82 -13.77
C LEU A 74 40.39 -8.69 -14.32
N VAL A 75 40.70 -9.90 -14.79
CA VAL A 75 39.70 -10.91 -15.20
C VAL A 75 38.80 -11.31 -14.02
N ARG A 76 39.37 -11.52 -12.84
CA ARG A 76 38.58 -11.84 -11.64
C ARG A 76 37.65 -10.70 -11.24
N LEU A 77 38.13 -9.46 -11.33
CA LEU A 77 37.33 -8.27 -11.06
C LEU A 77 36.19 -8.12 -12.08
N GLU A 78 36.46 -8.32 -13.37
CA GLU A 78 35.45 -8.28 -14.42
C GLU A 78 34.36 -9.34 -14.20
N ALA A 79 34.74 -10.57 -13.84
CA ALA A 79 33.80 -11.63 -13.53
C ALA A 79 32.92 -11.28 -12.31
N ASN A 80 33.51 -10.67 -11.27
CA ASN A 80 32.76 -10.22 -10.10
C ASN A 80 31.81 -9.07 -10.42
N LEU A 81 32.23 -8.13 -11.26
CA LEU A 81 31.42 -6.99 -11.69
C LEU A 81 30.20 -7.45 -12.50
N LYS A 82 30.38 -8.41 -13.42
CA LYS A 82 29.27 -9.03 -14.16
C LYS A 82 28.26 -9.72 -13.23
N LYS A 83 28.73 -10.43 -12.20
CA LYS A 83 27.85 -11.05 -11.18
C LYS A 83 27.07 -10.00 -10.40
N TYR A 84 27.74 -8.91 -10.00
CA TYR A 84 27.10 -7.83 -9.25
C TYR A 84 26.00 -7.15 -10.06
N GLN A 85 26.29 -6.79 -11.32
CA GLN A 85 25.30 -6.18 -12.22
C GLN A 85 24.09 -7.09 -12.48
N LYS A 86 24.32 -8.40 -12.64
CA LYS A 86 23.22 -9.36 -12.79
C LYS A 86 22.35 -9.44 -11.53
N ASN A 87 22.97 -9.44 -10.35
CA ASN A 87 22.25 -9.47 -9.08
C ASN A 87 21.48 -8.17 -8.81
N GLU A 88 22.00 -7.00 -9.18
CA GLU A 88 21.26 -5.74 -9.05
C GLU A 88 20.03 -5.70 -9.96
N LYS A 89 20.18 -6.07 -11.24
CA LYS A 89 19.04 -6.12 -12.17
C LYS A 89 17.92 -7.04 -11.67
N ASN A 90 18.28 -8.23 -11.20
CA ASN A 90 17.30 -9.17 -10.65
C ASN A 90 16.58 -8.60 -9.41
N LYS A 91 17.32 -7.92 -8.51
CA LYS A 91 16.72 -7.27 -7.34
C LYS A 91 15.78 -6.14 -7.72
N GLU A 92 16.14 -5.34 -8.73
CA GLU A 92 15.33 -4.24 -9.20
C GLU A 92 14.02 -4.74 -9.86
N GLU A 93 14.10 -5.81 -10.64
CA GLU A 93 12.93 -6.50 -11.20
C GLU A 93 12.02 -7.07 -10.10
N ASP A 94 12.58 -7.78 -9.12
CA ASP A 94 11.83 -8.35 -7.98
C ASP A 94 11.12 -7.24 -7.16
N VAL A 95 11.80 -6.12 -6.91
CA VAL A 95 11.22 -4.98 -6.19
C VAL A 95 10.11 -4.32 -7.01
N SER A 96 10.31 -4.17 -8.32
CA SER A 96 9.29 -3.60 -9.21
C SER A 96 8.03 -4.48 -9.28
N GLU A 97 8.19 -5.80 -9.39
CA GLU A 97 7.09 -6.76 -9.43
C GLU A 97 6.32 -6.78 -8.11
N THR A 98 7.04 -6.86 -6.97
CA THR A 98 6.42 -6.82 -5.64
C THR A 98 5.68 -5.51 -5.38
N LEU A 99 6.24 -4.37 -5.79
CA LEU A 99 5.59 -3.07 -5.68
C LEU A 99 4.31 -3.00 -6.54
N THR A 100 4.36 -3.54 -7.75
CA THR A 100 3.22 -3.59 -8.66
C THR A 100 2.11 -4.46 -8.09
N LYS A 101 2.46 -5.63 -7.55
CA LYS A 101 1.52 -6.52 -6.86
C LYS A 101 0.89 -5.84 -5.65
N LEU A 102 1.69 -5.19 -4.81
CA LEU A 102 1.18 -4.45 -3.64
C LEU A 102 0.20 -3.35 -4.05
N ARG A 103 0.51 -2.58 -5.10
CA ARG A 103 -0.40 -1.56 -5.63
C ARG A 103 -1.72 -2.16 -6.11
N MET A 104 -1.66 -3.29 -6.81
CA MET A 104 -2.86 -3.99 -7.27
C MET A 104 -3.70 -4.50 -6.09
N ASP A 105 -3.06 -5.07 -5.07
CA ASP A 105 -3.74 -5.55 -3.86
C ASP A 105 -4.38 -4.38 -3.09
N MET A 106 -3.71 -3.23 -3.02
CA MET A 106 -4.29 -2.01 -2.43
C MET A 106 -5.52 -1.51 -3.20
N ILE A 107 -5.46 -1.48 -4.53
CA ILE A 107 -6.60 -1.09 -5.37
C ILE A 107 -7.77 -2.04 -5.15
N LYS A 108 -7.50 -3.36 -5.16
CA LYS A 108 -8.51 -4.39 -4.91
C LYS A 108 -9.15 -4.21 -3.53
N SER A 109 -8.34 -4.03 -2.49
CA SER A 109 -8.82 -3.79 -1.13
C SER A 109 -9.67 -2.51 -1.03
N SER A 110 -9.27 -1.44 -1.74
CA SER A 110 -10.03 -0.20 -1.80
C SER A 110 -11.40 -0.40 -2.46
N CYS A 111 -11.46 -1.14 -3.57
CA CYS A 111 -12.72 -1.48 -4.23
C CYS A 111 -13.63 -2.34 -3.34
N GLU A 112 -13.07 -3.34 -2.65
CA GLU A 112 -13.83 -4.18 -1.70
C GLU A 112 -14.38 -3.35 -0.53
N MET A 113 -13.62 -2.39 -0.01
CA MET A 113 -14.06 -1.50 1.05
C MET A 113 -15.22 -0.60 0.60
N GLN A 114 -15.13 -0.01 -0.59
CA GLN A 114 -16.22 0.77 -1.18
C GLN A 114 -17.47 -0.07 -1.42
N HIS A 115 -17.30 -1.31 -1.87
CA HIS A 115 -18.42 -2.23 -2.02
C HIS A 115 -19.10 -2.53 -0.68
N ASN A 116 -18.31 -2.81 0.37
CA ASN A 116 -18.83 -3.03 1.72
C ASN A 116 -19.57 -1.81 2.25
N GLU A 117 -19.08 -0.60 1.99
CA GLU A 117 -19.74 0.66 2.38
C GLU A 117 -21.14 0.78 1.74
N ILE A 118 -21.26 0.53 0.44
CA ILE A 118 -22.54 0.54 -0.29
C ILE A 118 -23.50 -0.51 0.30
N VAL A 119 -23.02 -1.74 0.50
CA VAL A 119 -23.84 -2.82 1.07
C VAL A 119 -24.32 -2.46 2.48
N LEU A 120 -23.47 -1.84 3.30
CA LEU A 120 -23.86 -1.37 4.63
C LEU A 120 -24.94 -0.30 4.54
N GLU A 121 -24.81 0.69 3.66
CA GLU A 121 -25.81 1.74 3.46
C GLU A 121 -27.17 1.14 3.04
N GLU A 122 -27.18 0.23 2.06
CA GLU A 122 -28.39 -0.47 1.64
C GLU A 122 -29.03 -1.28 2.79
N THR A 123 -28.22 -1.91 3.63
CA THR A 123 -28.75 -2.66 4.79
C THR A 123 -29.34 -1.73 5.85
N LEU A 124 -28.74 -0.57 6.08
CA LEU A 124 -29.26 0.44 7.00
C LEU A 124 -30.60 0.99 6.50
N GLU A 125 -30.73 1.28 5.21
CA GLU A 125 -32.00 1.71 4.60
C GLU A 125 -33.09 0.64 4.78
N LYS A 126 -32.76 -0.64 4.54
CA LYS A 126 -33.68 -1.77 4.76
C LYS A 126 -34.07 -1.94 6.24
N LEU A 127 -33.16 -1.65 7.17
CA LEU A 127 -33.47 -1.68 8.59
C LEU A 127 -34.39 -0.53 8.98
N GLU A 128 -34.13 0.67 8.48
CA GLU A 128 -34.95 1.85 8.77
C GLU A 128 -36.38 1.70 8.24
N THR A 129 -36.54 1.21 7.01
CA THR A 129 -37.87 0.91 6.44
C THR A 129 -38.64 -0.13 7.27
N ARG A 130 -37.96 -1.18 7.75
CA ARG A 130 -38.57 -2.18 8.65
C ARG A 130 -38.92 -1.59 10.02
N ARG A 131 -38.07 -0.73 10.56
CA ARG A 131 -38.28 -0.03 11.84
C ARG A 131 -39.55 0.82 11.76
N VAL A 132 -39.67 1.66 10.73
CA VAL A 132 -40.85 2.49 10.48
C VAL A 132 -42.11 1.64 10.30
N PHE A 133 -42.02 0.52 9.57
CA PHE A 133 -43.14 -0.39 9.41
C PHE A 133 -43.61 -0.99 10.75
N LEU A 134 -42.68 -1.42 11.60
CA LEU A 134 -42.99 -1.93 12.94
C LEU A 134 -43.59 -0.84 13.84
N GLU A 135 -43.12 0.40 13.76
CA GLU A 135 -43.70 1.53 14.50
C GLU A 135 -45.15 1.80 14.07
N ASN A 136 -45.44 1.69 12.77
CA ASN A 136 -46.80 1.85 12.25
C ASN A 136 -47.71 0.72 12.75
N LEU A 137 -47.28 -0.55 12.65
CA LEU A 137 -48.03 -1.68 13.17
C LEU A 137 -48.26 -1.58 14.68
N HIS A 138 -47.25 -1.13 15.44
CA HIS A 138 -47.41 -0.93 16.87
C HIS A 138 -48.44 0.15 17.19
N ARG A 139 -48.44 1.24 16.42
CA ARG A 139 -49.45 2.31 16.55
C ARG A 139 -50.85 1.82 16.20
N GLU A 140 -50.99 1.07 15.12
CA GLU A 140 -52.28 0.45 14.72
C GLU A 140 -52.81 -0.46 15.82
N LEU A 141 -51.95 -1.30 16.41
CA LEU A 141 -52.32 -2.18 17.52
C LEU A 141 -52.80 -1.40 18.75
N VAL A 142 -52.09 -0.33 19.14
CA VAL A 142 -52.49 0.54 20.26
C VAL A 142 -53.84 1.22 19.99
N ASN A 143 -54.10 1.61 18.74
CA ASN A 143 -55.39 2.19 18.37
C ASN A 143 -56.52 1.15 18.47
N GLU A 144 -56.30 -0.08 17.98
CA GLU A 144 -57.28 -1.17 18.12
C GLU A 144 -57.58 -1.49 19.60
N ASP A 145 -56.56 -1.51 20.46
CA ASP A 145 -56.74 -1.72 21.90
C ASP A 145 -57.63 -0.63 22.53
N GLN A 146 -57.43 0.64 22.15
CA GLN A 146 -58.25 1.76 22.61
C GLN A 146 -59.70 1.67 22.10
N GLU A 147 -59.89 1.33 20.83
CA GLU A 147 -61.21 1.12 20.25
C GLU A 147 -61.95 -0.04 20.94
N HIS A 148 -61.23 -1.14 21.20
CA HIS A 148 -61.77 -2.29 21.92
C HIS A 148 -62.19 -1.91 23.34
N GLU A 149 -61.37 -1.17 24.09
CA GLU A 149 -61.70 -0.70 25.43
C GLU A 149 -62.95 0.20 25.43
N MET A 150 -63.04 1.13 24.47
CA MET A 150 -64.21 1.99 24.30
C MET A 150 -65.48 1.18 24.00
N LEU A 151 -65.39 0.22 23.09
CA LEU A 151 -66.51 -0.67 22.73
C LEU A 151 -66.95 -1.52 23.93
N GLN A 152 -66.00 -2.03 24.72
CA GLN A 152 -66.28 -2.78 25.94
C GLN A 152 -67.00 -1.92 26.98
N ALA A 153 -66.56 -0.67 27.19
CA ALA A 153 -67.22 0.28 28.08
C ALA A 153 -68.64 0.62 27.62
N LEU A 154 -68.84 0.81 26.31
CA LEU A 154 -70.15 1.07 25.73
C LEU A 154 -71.10 -0.12 25.91
N LEU A 155 -70.61 -1.34 25.67
CA LEU A 155 -71.37 -2.58 25.87
C LEU A 155 -71.80 -2.74 27.33
N PHE A 156 -70.88 -2.51 28.27
CA PHE A 156 -71.17 -2.59 29.70
C PHE A 156 -72.24 -1.57 30.11
N THR A 157 -72.12 -0.33 29.65
CA THR A 157 -73.10 0.74 29.91
C THR A 157 -74.48 0.38 29.37
N LYS A 158 -74.54 -0.13 28.12
CA LYS A 158 -75.79 -0.54 27.48
C LYS A 158 -76.46 -1.71 28.22
N MET A 159 -75.67 -2.67 28.70
CA MET A 159 -76.18 -3.79 29.49
C MET A 159 -76.80 -3.32 30.81
N GLN A 160 -76.15 -2.38 31.51
CA GLN A 160 -76.72 -1.79 32.73
C GLN A 160 -78.02 -1.03 32.47
N GLN A 161 -78.09 -0.26 31.39
CA GLN A 161 -79.32 0.47 31.02
C GLN A 161 -80.48 -0.51 30.77
N PHE A 162 -80.23 -1.59 30.02
CA PHE A 162 -81.24 -2.61 29.76
C PHE A 162 -81.74 -3.28 31.04
N ASP A 163 -80.84 -3.60 31.98
CA ASP A 163 -81.22 -4.18 33.27
C ASP A 163 -82.05 -3.21 34.13
N LEU A 164 -81.71 -1.92 34.12
CA LEU A 164 -82.47 -0.87 34.80
C LEU A 164 -83.87 -0.72 34.19
N GLU A 165 -83.99 -0.68 32.87
CA GLU A 165 -85.28 -0.61 32.17
C GLU A 165 -86.14 -1.83 32.49
N LYS A 166 -85.57 -3.05 32.43
CA LYS A 166 -86.29 -4.28 32.76
C LYS A 166 -86.81 -4.30 34.20
N ARG A 167 -86.03 -3.76 35.16
CA ARG A 167 -86.49 -3.62 36.56
C ARG A 167 -87.62 -2.61 36.67
N LYS A 168 -87.53 -1.45 36.02
CA LYS A 168 -88.58 -0.42 36.01
C LYS A 168 -89.89 -0.94 35.45
N SER A 169 -89.85 -1.64 34.30
CA SER A 169 -91.04 -2.24 33.68
C SER A 169 -91.72 -3.22 34.63
N LYS A 170 -90.96 -4.11 35.29
CA LYS A 170 -91.53 -5.06 36.27
C LYS A 170 -92.22 -4.37 37.44
N THR A 171 -91.61 -3.33 38.03
CA THR A 171 -92.25 -2.57 39.12
C THR A 171 -93.52 -1.87 38.64
N GLN A 172 -93.52 -1.30 37.43
CA GLN A 172 -94.70 -0.60 36.91
C GLN A 172 -95.90 -1.54 36.72
N TYR A 173 -95.67 -2.77 36.24
CA TYR A 173 -96.73 -3.78 36.17
C TYR A 173 -97.27 -4.19 37.55
N VAL A 174 -96.40 -4.28 38.57
CA VAL A 174 -96.83 -4.60 39.95
C VAL A 174 -97.67 -3.48 40.55
N TYR A 175 -97.28 -2.21 40.34
CA TYR A 175 -98.07 -1.08 40.84
C TYR A 175 -99.42 -0.96 40.13
N GLN A 176 -99.48 -1.14 38.80
CA GLN A 176 -100.75 -1.11 38.06
C GLN A 176 -101.70 -2.24 38.46
N THR A 177 -101.18 -3.46 38.64
CA THR A 177 -102.02 -4.59 39.08
C THR A 177 -102.50 -4.42 40.52
N LYS A 178 -101.69 -3.83 41.39
CA LYS A 178 -102.12 -3.49 42.75
C LYS A 178 -103.23 -2.42 42.75
N GLU A 179 -103.07 -1.33 42.03
CA GLU A 179 -104.10 -0.28 41.93
C GLU A 179 -105.43 -0.83 41.34
N LEU A 180 -105.34 -1.72 40.35
CA LEU A 180 -106.52 -2.38 39.79
C LEU A 180 -107.22 -3.28 40.81
N LEU A 181 -106.47 -4.03 41.63
CA LEU A 181 -107.04 -4.87 42.68
C LEU A 181 -107.64 -4.04 43.83
N ASP A 182 -106.99 -2.94 44.21
CA ASP A 182 -107.47 -2.03 45.26
C ASP A 182 -108.76 -1.28 44.84
N THR A 183 -109.06 -1.18 43.54
CA THR A 183 -110.29 -0.56 43.00
C THR A 183 -111.46 -1.52 42.81
N LEU A 184 -111.24 -2.83 43.02
CA LEU A 184 -112.24 -3.89 42.86
C LEU A 184 -112.90 -4.35 44.19
N VAL A 185 -112.53 -3.73 45.31
CA VAL A 185 -113.10 -3.96 46.66
C VAL A 185 -113.90 -2.74 47.10
#